data_AF-A0A914TYZ8-F1
#
_entry.id   AF-A0A914TYZ8-F1
#
_cell.length_a   1.000
_cell.length_b   1.000
_cell.length_c   1.000
_cell.angle_alpha   90.00
_cell.angle_beta   90.00
_cell.angle_gamma   90.00
#
_symmetry.space_group_name_H-M   'P 1'
#
loop_
_entity.id
_entity.type
_entity.pdbx_description
1 polymer ?
#
loop_
_entity_poly.entity_id
_entity_poly.type
_entity_poly.pdbx_seq_one_letter_code
_entity_poly.pdbx_strand_id
1 'polypeptide(L)'
;MKFRHIVLHYVKTYAPGAPVTVIVPSLLHNLRFFKKQIDPTARAHEQNIPPGTVIDTTVVHAKFVEFYLNSHIAIHGTTKTSRNTILFTN
;
A
#
# COMPACT_ATOMS: atom_id res chain seq x y z
N MET A 1 -22.74 -4.66 -4.05
CA MET A 1 -22.44 -3.49 -3.19
C MET A 1 -22.19 -2.26 -4.07
N LYS A 2 -23.01 -1.20 -3.99
CA LYS A 2 -22.95 -0.01 -4.87
C LYS A 2 -21.98 1.08 -4.35
N PHE A 3 -20.74 0.69 -4.04
CA PHE A 3 -19.74 1.58 -3.41
C PHE A 3 -19.52 2.89 -4.20
N ARG A 4 -19.44 2.80 -5.53
CA ARG A 4 -19.28 3.94 -6.44
C ARG A 4 -20.41 4.98 -6.31
N HIS A 5 -21.65 4.56 -6.11
CA HIS A 5 -22.79 5.49 -6.11
C HIS A 5 -22.83 6.33 -4.82
N ILE A 6 -22.55 5.71 -3.68
CA ILE A 6 -22.61 6.36 -2.37
C ILE A 6 -21.45 7.34 -2.19
N VAL A 7 -20.22 6.93 -2.50
CA VAL A 7 -19.03 7.77 -2.32
C VAL A 7 -19.10 9.00 -3.23
N LEU A 8 -19.46 8.82 -4.50
CA LEU A 8 -19.60 9.94 -5.42
C LEU A 8 -20.74 10.88 -5.03
N HIS A 9 -21.86 10.36 -4.49
CA HIS A 9 -22.92 11.19 -3.97
C HIS A 9 -22.43 12.04 -2.78
N TYR A 10 -21.78 11.42 -1.79
CA TYR A 10 -21.26 12.14 -0.62
C TYR A 10 -20.28 13.24 -1.00
N VAL A 11 -19.31 12.95 -1.87
CA VAL A 11 -18.34 13.97 -2.30
C VAL A 11 -19.05 15.11 -3.03
N LYS A 12 -19.97 14.81 -3.95
CA LYS A 12 -20.73 15.86 -4.66
C LYS A 12 -21.56 16.71 -3.72
N THR A 13 -22.16 16.12 -2.69
CA THR A 13 -23.03 16.81 -1.74
C THR A 13 -22.25 17.66 -0.74
N TYR A 14 -21.15 17.16 -0.20
CA TYR A 14 -20.45 17.79 0.93
C TYR A 14 -19.10 18.44 0.57
N ALA A 15 -18.52 18.10 -0.57
CA ALA A 15 -17.25 18.65 -1.06
C ALA A 15 -17.32 18.90 -2.58
N PRO A 16 -18.28 19.71 -3.06
CA PRO A 16 -18.44 19.97 -4.48
C PRO A 16 -17.17 20.60 -5.07
N GLY A 17 -16.68 20.03 -6.17
CA GLY A 17 -15.47 20.51 -6.86
C GLY A 17 -14.14 20.10 -6.21
N ALA A 18 -14.15 19.39 -5.07
CA ALA A 18 -12.93 18.85 -4.49
C ALA A 18 -12.34 17.73 -5.38
N PRO A 19 -11.01 17.71 -5.59
CA PRO A 19 -10.36 16.61 -6.29
C PRO A 19 -10.50 15.31 -5.49
N VAL A 20 -10.69 14.19 -6.17
CA VAL A 20 -10.91 12.87 -5.56
C VAL A 20 -9.84 11.92 -6.03
N THR A 21 -9.14 11.30 -5.07
CA THR A 21 -8.24 10.18 -5.36
C THR A 21 -8.73 8.93 -4.65
N VAL A 22 -8.81 7.82 -5.39
CA VAL A 22 -9.23 6.51 -4.89
C VAL A 22 -8.04 5.56 -4.92
N ILE A 23 -7.59 5.16 -3.72
CA ILE A 23 -6.52 4.20 -3.52
C ILE A 23 -7.11 2.90 -2.98
N VAL A 24 -6.78 1.77 -3.59
CA VAL A 24 -7.23 0.45 -3.14
C VAL A 24 -6.03 -0.33 -2.58
N PRO A 25 -5.92 -0.45 -1.24
CA PRO A 25 -4.93 -1.32 -0.63
C PRO A 25 -5.34 -2.78 -0.77
N SER A 26 -4.37 -3.65 -1.00
CA SER A 26 -4.55 -5.10 -1.01
C SER A 26 -3.39 -5.79 -0.30
N LEU A 27 -3.75 -6.68 0.63
CA LEU A 27 -2.84 -7.64 1.24
C LEU A 27 -2.92 -9.01 0.55
N LEU A 28 -3.79 -9.18 -0.45
CA LEU A 28 -3.99 -10.46 -1.17
C LEU A 28 -3.05 -10.56 -2.38
N HIS A 29 -1.75 -10.65 -2.11
CA HIS A 29 -0.70 -10.97 -3.09
C HIS A 29 0.28 -11.98 -2.46
N ASN A 30 1.34 -12.41 -3.16
CA ASN A 30 2.32 -13.34 -2.57
C ASN A 30 3.71 -12.73 -2.34
N LEU A 31 3.97 -11.52 -2.81
CA LEU A 31 5.27 -10.85 -2.61
C LEU A 31 5.62 -10.63 -1.13
N ARG A 32 6.92 -10.71 -0.83
CA ARG A 32 7.57 -10.34 0.44
C ARG A 32 8.85 -9.57 0.11
N PHE A 33 9.15 -8.58 0.93
CA PHE A 33 10.32 -7.72 0.76
C PHE A 33 11.28 -7.93 1.91
N PHE A 34 12.57 -8.00 1.58
CA PHE A 34 13.65 -8.25 2.53
C PHE A 34 14.69 -7.15 2.41
N LYS A 35 15.37 -6.85 3.52
CA LYS A 35 16.54 -5.96 3.49
C LYS A 35 17.62 -6.60 2.63
N LYS A 36 18.37 -5.77 1.89
CA LYS A 36 19.55 -6.25 1.15
C LYS A 36 20.62 -6.82 2.07
N GLN A 37 20.75 -6.24 3.25
CA GLN A 37 21.65 -6.70 4.31
C GLN A 37 20.80 -7.01 5.55
N ILE A 38 20.90 -8.25 6.03
CA ILE A 38 20.22 -8.72 7.24
C ILE A 38 21.30 -8.90 8.30
N ASP A 39 21.17 -8.20 9.41
CA ASP A 39 22.04 -8.37 10.57
C ASP A 39 21.63 -9.64 11.33
N PRO A 40 22.49 -10.67 11.40
CA PRO A 40 22.18 -11.91 12.10
C PRO A 40 22.09 -11.74 13.63
N THR A 41 22.59 -10.64 14.18
CA THR A 41 22.56 -10.33 15.62
C THR A 41 21.31 -9.54 16.02
N ALA A 42 20.58 -8.99 15.06
CA ALA A 42 19.39 -8.18 15.29
C ALA A 42 18.17 -9.02 15.72
N ARG A 43 17.23 -8.38 16.42
CA ARG A 43 15.99 -9.03 16.87
C ARG A 43 15.13 -9.42 15.67
N ALA A 44 14.31 -10.47 15.82
CA ALA A 44 13.49 -10.99 14.71
C ALA A 44 12.64 -9.93 13.98
N HIS A 45 11.99 -9.02 14.71
CA HIS A 45 11.18 -7.94 14.11
C HIS A 45 12.03 -6.89 13.36
N GLU A 46 13.31 -6.76 13.70
CA GLU A 46 14.27 -5.85 13.06
C GLU A 46 14.82 -6.43 11.76
N GLN A 47 14.59 -7.71 11.46
CA GLN A 47 15.04 -8.35 10.22
C GLN A 47 14.12 -8.01 9.03
N ASN A 48 12.88 -7.61 9.28
CA ASN A 48 11.96 -7.13 8.25
C ASN A 48 12.29 -5.71 7.76
N ILE A 49 11.82 -5.35 6.56
CA ILE A 49 11.91 -3.95 6.09
C ILE A 49 11.25 -2.99 7.09
N PRO A 50 11.81 -1.79 7.33
CA PRO A 50 11.29 -0.87 8.32
C PRO A 50 9.92 -0.27 7.90
N PRO A 51 9.12 0.22 8.85
CA PRO A 51 7.97 1.07 8.53
C PRO A 51 8.41 2.28 7.71
N GLY A 52 7.53 2.75 6.82
CA GLY A 52 7.82 3.82 5.86
C GLY A 52 8.51 3.35 4.58
N THR A 53 8.90 2.07 4.46
CA THR A 53 9.48 1.56 3.20
C THR A 53 8.45 1.60 2.08
N VAL A 54 8.80 2.25 0.98
CA VAL A 54 8.02 2.33 -0.27
C VAL A 54 8.75 1.59 -1.39
N ILE A 55 8.00 0.83 -2.19
CA ILE A 55 8.47 0.23 -3.43
C ILE A 55 7.48 0.61 -4.55
N ASP A 56 7.90 1.53 -5.41
CA ASP A 56 7.11 2.10 -6.51
C ASP A 56 7.73 1.82 -7.89
N THR A 57 8.81 1.03 -7.93
CA THR A 57 9.52 0.66 -9.16
C THR A 57 9.80 -0.84 -9.22
N THR A 58 10.16 -1.33 -10.40
CA THR A 58 10.61 -2.71 -10.70
C THR A 58 9.56 -3.81 -10.54
N VAL A 59 8.95 -3.95 -9.37
CA VAL A 59 8.02 -5.04 -9.02
C VAL A 59 6.57 -4.54 -8.83
N VAL A 60 6.20 -3.49 -9.55
CA VAL A 60 4.85 -2.91 -9.56
C VAL A 60 4.19 -3.12 -10.92
N HIS A 61 2.87 -2.94 -11.00
CA HIS A 61 2.16 -3.05 -12.26
C HIS A 61 2.67 -2.05 -13.31
N ALA A 62 3.07 -2.54 -14.50
CA ALA A 62 3.72 -1.71 -15.53
C ALA A 62 2.84 -0.59 -16.13
N LYS A 63 1.52 -0.68 -15.98
CA LYS A 63 0.55 0.28 -16.58
C LYS A 63 -0.31 1.03 -15.57
N PHE A 64 -0.42 0.55 -14.34
CA PHE A 64 -1.29 1.18 -13.33
C PHE A 64 -0.39 1.88 -12.34
N VAL A 65 -0.86 3.00 -11.79
CA VAL A 65 -0.13 3.67 -10.71
C VAL A 65 -0.28 2.80 -9.46
N GLU A 66 0.80 2.10 -9.13
CA GLU A 66 0.83 1.10 -8.07
C GLU A 66 2.13 1.22 -7.28
N PHE A 67 2.02 1.07 -5.96
CA PHE A 67 3.16 1.05 -5.06
C PHE A 67 2.91 0.13 -3.88
N TYR A 68 3.97 -0.43 -3.32
CA TYR A 68 3.93 -1.12 -2.04
C TYR A 68 4.34 -0.17 -0.92
N LEU A 69 3.59 -0.15 0.18
CA LEU A 69 3.94 0.61 1.38
C LEU A 69 3.93 -0.31 2.60
N ASN A 70 5.06 -0.34 3.30
CA ASN A 70 5.12 -0.96 4.61
C ASN A 70 4.86 0.10 5.68
N SER A 71 3.67 0.12 6.27
CA SER A 71 3.30 1.12 7.28
C SER A 71 3.51 0.66 8.73
N HIS A 72 3.96 -0.59 8.95
CA HIS A 72 3.98 -1.19 10.29
C HIS A 72 5.23 -2.04 10.54
N ILE A 73 5.44 -2.37 11.81
CA ILE A 73 6.43 -3.35 12.27
C ILE A 73 5.73 -4.70 12.35
N ALA A 74 6.23 -5.72 11.66
CA ALA A 74 5.83 -7.09 11.91
C ALA A 74 6.57 -7.59 13.15
N ILE A 75 5.84 -7.69 14.27
CA ILE A 75 6.40 -8.19 15.53
C ILE A 75 6.86 -9.65 15.37
N HIS A 76 6.12 -10.44 14.60
CA HIS A 76 6.41 -11.85 14.29
C HIS A 76 6.24 -12.14 12.79
N GLY A 77 7.02 -13.10 12.30
CA GLY A 77 6.97 -13.55 10.91
C GLY A 77 7.52 -12.54 9.90
N THR A 78 7.24 -12.77 8.62
CA THR A 78 7.65 -11.87 7.53
C THR A 78 6.56 -10.85 7.21
N THR A 79 6.94 -9.58 7.15
CA THR A 79 6.05 -8.44 6.89
C THR A 79 5.23 -8.63 5.62
N LYS A 80 3.93 -8.32 5.73
CA LYS A 80 3.00 -8.23 4.60
C LYS A 80 2.79 -6.78 4.18
N THR A 81 3.56 -6.33 3.20
CA THR A 81 3.51 -4.96 2.68
C THR A 81 2.27 -4.75 1.81
N SER A 82 1.44 -3.74 2.10
CA SER A 82 0.24 -3.45 1.29
C SER A 82 0.63 -3.05 -0.12
N ARG A 83 -0.01 -3.65 -1.12
CA ARG A 83 -0.02 -3.17 -2.49
C ARG A 83 -1.15 -2.16 -2.66
N ASN A 84 -0.82 -0.93 -3.01
CA ASN A 84 -1.76 0.16 -3.17
C ASN A 84 -1.85 0.53 -4.65
N THR A 85 -3.03 0.35 -5.23
CA THR A 85 -3.29 0.73 -6.62
C THR A 85 -4.18 1.97 -6.64
N ILE A 86 -3.78 3.02 -7.38
CA ILE A 86 -4.61 4.19 -7.61
C ILE A 86 -5.55 3.86 -8.77
N LEU A 87 -6.86 3.84 -8.51
CA LEU A 87 -7.86 3.52 -9.53
C LEU A 87 -8.46 4.76 -10.19
N PHE A 88 -8.41 5.90 -9.51
CA PHE A 88 -8.98 7.16 -9.98
C PHE A 88 -8.31 8.34 -9.30
N THR A 89 -8.04 9.39 -10.07
CA THR A 89 -7.60 10.71 -9.58
C THR A 89 -8.10 11.76 -10.59
N ASN A 90 -8.58 12.91 -10.12
CA ASN A 90 -9.09 14.00 -10.96
C ASN A 90 -8.82 15.38 -10.37
#